data_AF-A0A067S5A4-F1
#
_entry.id   AF-A0A067S5A4-F1
#
_cell.length_a   1.000
_cell.length_b   1.000
_cell.length_c   1.000
_cell.angle_alpha   90.00
_cell.angle_beta   90.00
_cell.angle_gamma   90.00
#
_symmetry.space_group_name_H-M   'P 1'
#
loop_
_entity.id
_entity.type
_entity.pdbx_description
1 polymer ?
#
loop_
_entity_poly.entity_id
_entity_poly.type
_entity_poly.pdbx_seq_one_letter_code
_entity_poly.pdbx_strand_id
1 'polypeptide(L)'
;IIQFKNKNIRGRRDGLRSRDVIDHVHNRARAAAGKYRAARQALFELRGSGDWEEMYRVLADGDVRGYQDPNKLQPRKAQQGTWEDGQVPGDSKAEGVTEVLNLYNEPCMRRDGNGETHQTLSWIWTTSQTARTEDEKDDIIRSEWAKSQACAARSREEVMLLKEEMRRVLKYLEWNSDWWKKCGEMRSVEVASVSAAWVN
;
A
#
# COMPACT_ATOMS: atom_id res chain seq x y z
N ILE A 1 3.39 -21.15 -16.34
CA ILE A 1 2.14 -21.02 -17.16
C ILE A 1 1.95 -19.59 -17.71
N ILE A 2 2.20 -18.53 -16.93
CA ILE A 2 2.07 -17.13 -17.38
C ILE A 2 3.06 -16.77 -18.51
N GLN A 3 4.31 -17.20 -18.41
CA GLN A 3 5.36 -16.90 -19.41
C GLN A 3 5.12 -17.57 -20.79
N PHE A 4 4.44 -18.71 -20.83
CA PHE A 4 4.12 -19.41 -22.07
C PHE A 4 2.97 -18.73 -22.83
N LYS A 5 1.98 -18.18 -22.11
CA LYS A 5 0.90 -17.38 -22.69
C LYS A 5 1.42 -16.07 -23.27
N ASN A 6 2.31 -15.37 -22.57
CA ASN A 6 2.87 -14.09 -23.03
C ASN A 6 3.72 -14.21 -24.31
N LYS A 7 4.37 -15.36 -24.54
CA LYS A 7 5.23 -15.59 -25.70
C LYS A 7 4.46 -15.97 -26.97
N ASN A 8 3.23 -16.49 -26.82
CA ASN A 8 2.40 -17.00 -27.92
C ASN A 8 1.19 -16.12 -28.28
N ILE A 9 0.98 -14.99 -27.60
CA ILE A 9 0.00 -13.99 -28.03
C ILE A 9 0.60 -13.21 -29.21
N ARG A 10 0.17 -13.53 -30.42
CA ARG A 10 0.40 -12.73 -31.63
C ARG A 10 -0.95 -12.33 -32.21
N GLY A 11 -1.14 -11.03 -32.48
CA GLY A 11 -2.22 -10.55 -33.34
C GLY A 11 -3.46 -9.94 -32.68
N ARG A 12 -3.53 -9.81 -31.35
CA ARG A 12 -4.57 -9.01 -30.70
C ARG A 12 -3.95 -7.71 -30.19
N ARG A 13 -4.42 -6.55 -30.68
CA ARG A 13 -4.10 -5.24 -30.11
C ARG A 13 -4.71 -5.16 -28.70
N ASP A 14 -4.02 -5.73 -27.73
CA ASP A 14 -4.38 -5.69 -26.32
C ASP A 14 -4.24 -4.23 -25.83
N GLY A 15 -5.37 -3.56 -25.62
CA GLY A 15 -5.40 -2.31 -24.87
C GLY A 15 -6.49 -1.31 -25.24
N LEU A 16 -7.11 -1.34 -26.43
CA LEU A 16 -8.02 -0.24 -26.84
C LEU A 16 -9.26 -0.14 -25.94
N ARG A 17 -10.05 -1.22 -25.81
CA ARG A 17 -11.32 -1.15 -25.05
C ARG A 17 -11.13 -0.77 -23.58
N SER A 18 -10.05 -1.24 -22.95
CA SER A 18 -9.73 -0.88 -21.56
C SER A 18 -9.23 0.56 -21.46
N ARG A 19 -8.39 1.02 -22.40
CA ARG A 19 -7.95 2.42 -22.47
C ARG A 19 -9.12 3.36 -22.72
N ASP A 20 -10.03 3.02 -23.64
CA ASP A 20 -11.22 3.81 -23.91
C ASP A 20 -12.05 3.99 -22.64
N VAL A 21 -12.27 2.94 -21.85
CA VAL A 21 -12.99 3.05 -20.57
C VAL A 21 -12.26 3.97 -19.59
N ILE A 22 -10.93 3.84 -19.47
CA ILE A 22 -10.13 4.70 -18.60
C ILE A 22 -10.20 6.16 -19.07
N ASP A 23 -10.05 6.41 -20.36
CA ASP A 23 -10.12 7.73 -20.97
C ASP A 23 -11.49 8.38 -20.78
N HIS A 24 -12.59 7.60 -20.85
CA HIS A 24 -13.92 8.10 -20.55
C HIS A 24 -14.07 8.55 -19.09
N VAL A 25 -13.61 7.74 -18.13
CA VAL A 25 -13.63 8.09 -16.71
C VAL A 25 -12.78 9.35 -16.48
N HIS A 26 -11.63 9.38 -17.12
CA HIS A 26 -10.66 10.46 -17.04
C HIS A 26 -11.23 11.79 -17.58
N ASN A 27 -11.84 11.77 -18.76
CA ASN A 27 -12.52 12.91 -19.36
C ASN A 27 -13.70 13.38 -18.51
N ARG A 28 -14.46 12.46 -17.91
CA ARG A 28 -15.57 12.79 -17.01
C ARG A 28 -15.08 13.51 -15.76
N ALA A 29 -13.98 13.06 -15.18
CA ALA A 29 -13.35 13.72 -14.03
C ALA A 29 -12.86 15.13 -14.38
N ARG A 30 -12.17 15.31 -15.52
CA ARG A 30 -11.77 16.64 -16.00
C ARG A 30 -12.96 17.57 -16.22
N ALA A 31 -14.01 17.08 -16.85
CA ALA A 31 -15.23 17.87 -17.06
C ALA A 31 -15.91 18.27 -15.75
N ALA A 32 -15.95 17.37 -14.76
CA ALA A 32 -16.49 17.68 -13.43
C ALA A 32 -15.64 18.72 -12.69
N ALA A 33 -14.31 18.59 -12.71
CA ALA A 33 -13.39 19.54 -12.11
C ALA A 33 -13.51 20.93 -12.75
N GLY A 34 -13.59 21.00 -14.09
CA GLY A 34 -13.80 22.25 -14.82
C GLY A 34 -15.12 22.93 -14.45
N LYS A 35 -16.22 22.17 -14.36
CA LYS A 35 -17.52 22.67 -13.91
C LYS A 35 -17.47 23.25 -12.50
N TYR A 36 -16.80 22.55 -11.57
CA TYR A 36 -16.63 23.02 -10.20
C TYR A 36 -15.85 24.34 -10.15
N ARG A 37 -14.72 24.44 -10.87
CA ARG A 37 -13.90 25.65 -10.93
C ARG A 37 -14.70 26.84 -11.49
N ALA A 38 -15.41 26.64 -12.59
CA ALA A 38 -16.26 27.67 -13.19
C ALA A 38 -17.40 28.11 -12.25
N ALA A 39 -18.09 27.15 -11.63
CA ALA A 39 -19.15 27.44 -10.67
C ALA A 39 -18.64 28.19 -9.43
N ARG A 40 -17.46 27.82 -8.93
CA ARG A 40 -16.81 28.52 -7.81
C ARG A 40 -16.44 29.95 -8.17
N GLN A 41 -15.92 30.17 -9.38
CA GLN A 41 -15.61 31.51 -9.86
C GLN A 41 -16.87 32.37 -9.98
N ALA A 42 -17.94 31.84 -10.58
CA ALA A 42 -19.22 32.53 -10.66
C ALA A 42 -19.80 32.84 -9.26
N LEU A 43 -19.66 31.90 -8.30
CA LEU A 43 -20.08 32.12 -6.92
C LEU A 43 -19.28 33.24 -6.24
N PHE A 44 -17.98 33.30 -6.51
CA PHE A 44 -17.11 34.37 -6.04
C PHE A 44 -17.50 35.74 -6.63
N GLU A 45 -17.80 35.79 -7.93
CA GLU A 45 -18.24 37.01 -8.61
C GLU A 45 -19.58 37.54 -8.06
N LEU A 46 -20.49 36.64 -7.68
CA LEU A 46 -21.82 37.01 -7.17
C LEU A 46 -21.82 37.41 -5.69
N ARG A 47 -21.11 36.66 -4.84
CA ARG A 47 -21.19 36.80 -3.36
C ARG A 47 -19.97 37.47 -2.74
N GLY A 48 -18.83 37.47 -3.44
CA GLY A 48 -17.53 37.86 -2.87
C GLY A 48 -17.00 36.84 -1.87
N SER A 49 -15.95 37.22 -1.11
CA SER A 49 -15.35 36.37 -0.08
C SER A 49 -16.28 36.15 1.11
N GLY A 50 -16.37 34.93 1.63
CA GLY A 50 -17.14 34.62 2.85
C GLY A 50 -17.03 33.15 3.28
N ASP A 51 -17.82 32.77 4.29
CA ASP A 51 -17.78 31.43 4.93
C ASP A 51 -17.98 30.25 3.96
N TRP A 52 -18.55 30.52 2.79
CA TRP A 52 -18.73 29.52 1.74
C TRP A 52 -17.40 29.02 1.15
N GLU A 53 -16.29 29.78 1.28
CA GLU A 53 -14.96 29.34 0.83
C GLU A 53 -14.42 28.18 1.67
N GLU A 54 -14.83 28.06 2.93
CA GLU A 54 -14.46 26.95 3.79
C GLU A 54 -15.12 25.64 3.33
N MET A 55 -16.37 25.74 2.88
CA MET A 55 -17.15 24.62 2.35
C MET A 55 -16.76 24.26 0.90
N TYR A 56 -16.50 25.27 0.06
CA TYR A 56 -16.12 25.12 -1.35
C TYR A 56 -14.70 25.62 -1.59
N ARG A 57 -13.73 24.81 -1.18
CA ARG A 57 -12.30 25.10 -1.31
C ARG A 57 -11.84 25.15 -2.77
N VAL A 58 -10.70 25.79 -3.01
CA VAL A 58 -10.04 25.78 -4.32
C VAL A 58 -9.63 24.36 -4.67
N LEU A 59 -10.05 23.88 -5.84
CA LEU A 59 -9.80 22.51 -6.30
C LEU A 59 -8.50 22.45 -7.11
N ALA A 60 -7.42 21.97 -6.49
CA ALA A 60 -6.18 21.67 -7.19
C ALA A 60 -6.31 20.37 -8.00
N ASP A 61 -5.53 20.21 -9.08
CA ASP A 61 -5.53 18.95 -9.86
C ASP A 61 -5.10 17.76 -8.99
N GLY A 62 -4.22 18.00 -8.01
CA GLY A 62 -3.80 17.02 -7.02
C GLY A 62 -4.86 16.65 -5.97
N ASP A 63 -6.03 17.29 -5.95
CA ASP A 63 -7.13 16.88 -5.06
C ASP A 63 -8.06 15.85 -5.73
N VAL A 64 -8.08 15.82 -7.06
CA VAL A 64 -8.95 14.94 -7.87
C VAL A 64 -8.27 13.59 -8.03
N ARG A 65 -8.46 12.72 -7.05
CA ARG A 65 -7.88 11.38 -7.01
C ARG A 65 -8.91 10.30 -6.74
N GLY A 66 -8.55 9.06 -7.08
CA GLY A 66 -9.29 7.88 -6.66
C GLY A 66 -9.18 7.67 -5.14
N TYR A 67 -10.16 6.98 -4.56
CA TYR A 67 -10.18 6.68 -3.12
C TYR A 67 -8.98 5.83 -2.65
N GLN A 68 -8.48 4.95 -3.52
CA GLN A 68 -7.34 4.06 -3.26
C GLN A 68 -5.99 4.66 -3.68
N ASP A 69 -5.99 5.87 -4.24
CA ASP A 69 -4.77 6.48 -4.75
C ASP A 69 -4.05 7.19 -3.59
N PRO A 70 -2.89 6.69 -3.14
CA PRO A 70 -2.22 7.23 -1.98
C PRO A 70 -1.83 8.68 -2.23
N ASN A 71 -2.07 9.53 -1.22
CA ASN A 71 -1.43 10.83 -1.21
C ASN A 71 0.09 10.60 -1.27
N LYS A 72 0.77 11.25 -2.23
CA LYS A 72 2.22 11.42 -2.15
C LYS A 72 2.45 12.28 -0.91
N LEU A 73 2.53 11.66 0.28
CA LEU A 73 3.16 12.32 1.42
C LEU A 73 4.46 12.86 0.87
N GLN A 74 4.70 14.17 1.10
CA GLN A 74 5.83 14.84 0.48
C GLN A 74 7.06 13.94 0.55
N PRO A 75 7.78 13.76 -0.58
CA PRO A 75 8.95 12.88 -0.60
C PRO A 75 9.79 13.20 0.62
N ARG A 76 10.14 12.17 1.40
CA ARG A 76 10.88 12.33 2.65
C ARG A 76 12.03 13.28 2.38
N LYS A 77 11.98 14.51 2.91
CA LYS A 77 13.10 15.44 2.81
C LYS A 77 14.26 14.75 3.50
N ALA A 78 15.24 14.30 2.72
CA ALA A 78 16.42 13.68 3.28
C ALA A 78 17.00 14.65 4.29
N GLN A 79 17.24 14.18 5.51
CA GLN A 79 18.02 14.93 6.48
C GLN A 79 19.39 15.17 5.84
N GLN A 80 19.84 16.42 5.76
CA GLN A 80 21.15 16.76 5.19
C GLN A 80 22.24 15.94 5.89
N GLY A 81 22.94 15.06 5.15
CA GLY A 81 24.13 14.38 5.66
C GLY A 81 24.37 12.94 5.21
N THR A 82 23.37 12.25 4.63
CA THR A 82 23.55 10.87 4.15
C THR A 82 23.18 10.81 2.68
N TRP A 83 24.15 11.12 1.81
CA TRP A 83 24.02 10.81 0.40
C TRP A 83 24.40 9.33 0.20
N GLU A 84 23.46 8.50 -0.22
CA GLU A 84 23.72 7.10 -0.56
C GLU A 84 24.08 6.97 -2.05
N ASP A 85 25.00 6.05 -2.36
CA ASP A 85 25.53 5.84 -3.71
C ASP A 85 24.41 5.51 -4.71
N GLY A 86 24.21 6.43 -5.67
CA GLY A 86 23.13 6.37 -6.67
C GLY A 86 22.23 7.61 -6.69
N GLN A 87 22.39 8.52 -5.74
CA GLN A 87 21.72 9.83 -5.78
C GLN A 87 22.44 10.78 -6.74
N VAL A 88 21.95 10.87 -7.97
CA VAL A 88 22.22 12.05 -8.80
C VAL A 88 21.40 13.22 -8.22
N PRO A 89 21.96 14.43 -8.06
CA PRO A 89 21.19 15.65 -7.79
C PRO A 89 20.21 15.89 -8.95
N GLY A 90 19.08 15.19 -8.93
CA GLY A 90 17.99 15.40 -9.85
C GLY A 90 17.18 16.56 -9.33
N ASP A 91 17.10 17.62 -10.13
CA ASP A 91 16.15 18.72 -10.00
C ASP A 91 14.76 18.17 -9.69
N SER A 92 14.46 18.05 -8.39
CA SER A 92 13.13 17.74 -7.88
C SER A 92 12.44 19.06 -7.52
N LYS A 93 12.77 20.14 -8.22
CA LYS A 93 11.69 21.03 -8.63
C LYS A 93 10.93 20.19 -9.64
N ALA A 94 9.79 19.67 -9.22
CA ALA A 94 8.74 19.33 -10.17
C ALA A 94 8.52 20.61 -10.97
N GLU A 95 9.24 20.74 -12.09
CA GLU A 95 8.92 21.69 -13.12
C GLU A 95 7.45 21.47 -13.39
N GLY A 96 6.68 22.55 -13.37
CA GLY A 96 5.25 22.54 -13.62
C GLY A 96 4.97 22.04 -15.02
N VAL A 97 5.12 20.73 -15.24
CA VAL A 97 4.32 20.02 -16.20
C VAL A 97 2.92 20.34 -15.74
N THR A 98 2.17 21.02 -16.61
CA THR A 98 0.75 21.22 -16.47
C THR A 98 0.16 19.81 -16.44
N GLU A 99 0.14 19.18 -15.25
CA GLU A 99 -0.20 17.79 -15.08
C GLU A 99 -1.68 17.72 -15.40
N VAL A 100 -1.95 17.40 -16.67
CA VAL A 100 -3.19 16.83 -17.12
C VAL A 100 -3.56 15.86 -16.04
N LEU A 101 -4.71 16.12 -15.38
CA LEU A 101 -5.36 15.25 -14.41
C LEU A 101 -4.91 13.82 -14.73
N ASN A 102 -4.25 13.12 -13.82
CA ASN A 102 -3.76 11.78 -14.12
C ASN A 102 -4.42 10.83 -13.14
N LEU A 103 -5.45 10.11 -13.59
CA LEU A 103 -6.17 9.11 -12.80
C LEU A 103 -5.56 7.71 -12.91
N TYR A 104 -4.41 7.57 -13.57
CA TYR A 104 -3.68 6.31 -13.54
C TYR A 104 -2.99 6.16 -12.19
N ASN A 105 -3.22 5.02 -11.51
CA ASN A 105 -2.43 4.67 -10.33
C ASN A 105 -0.96 4.61 -10.73
N GLU A 106 -0.14 5.49 -10.17
CA GLU A 106 1.31 5.38 -10.34
C GLU A 106 1.77 4.06 -9.69
N PRO A 107 2.63 3.28 -10.38
CA PRO A 107 3.16 2.06 -9.81
C PRO A 107 4.03 2.39 -8.58
N CYS A 108 3.59 1.98 -7.39
CA CYS A 108 4.36 2.11 -6.16
C CYS A 108 5.73 1.42 -6.30
N MET A 109 6.81 2.14 -6.01
CA MET A 109 8.15 1.56 -5.97
C MET A 109 8.33 0.79 -4.65
N ARG A 110 9.21 -0.22 -4.63
CA ARG A 110 9.53 -0.99 -3.40
C ARG A 110 9.98 -0.13 -2.20
N ARG A 111 10.36 1.13 -2.43
CA ARG A 111 10.84 2.10 -1.43
C ARG A 111 9.74 3.01 -0.89
N ASP A 112 8.63 3.13 -1.59
CA ASP A 112 7.44 3.81 -1.08
C ASP A 112 6.80 2.80 -0.15
N GLY A 113 7.08 2.90 1.14
CA GLY A 113 6.58 1.93 2.11
C GLY A 113 5.09 1.68 1.87
N ASN A 114 4.72 0.42 1.60
CA ASN A 114 3.35 -0.03 1.33
C ASN A 114 2.39 0.16 2.54
N GLY A 115 2.68 1.08 3.45
CA GLY A 115 1.84 1.40 4.58
C GLY A 115 0.63 2.18 4.12
N GLU A 116 -0.49 1.48 3.94
CA GLU A 116 -1.83 2.07 3.89
C GLU A 116 -2.07 3.05 5.07
N THR A 117 -1.33 2.88 6.18
CA THR A 117 -1.32 3.74 7.39
C THR A 117 -0.95 5.20 7.13
N HIS A 118 -0.31 5.52 6.00
CA HIS A 118 0.16 6.86 5.68
C HIS A 118 -0.69 7.59 4.63
N GLN A 119 -1.81 7.00 4.21
CA GLN A 119 -2.69 7.61 3.23
C GLN A 119 -3.53 8.72 3.87
N THR A 120 -3.41 9.95 3.36
CA THR A 120 -4.32 11.05 3.67
C THR A 120 -5.38 11.16 2.58
N LEU A 121 -6.67 11.07 2.94
CA LEU A 121 -7.77 11.28 1.98
C LEU A 121 -7.79 12.74 1.52
N SER A 122 -8.13 13.00 0.25
CA SER A 122 -8.32 14.37 -0.23
C SER A 122 -9.53 15.00 0.44
N TRP A 123 -9.51 16.33 0.60
CA TRP A 123 -10.55 17.07 1.33
C TRP A 123 -11.95 16.87 0.73
N ILE A 124 -12.04 16.57 -0.58
CA ILE A 124 -13.27 16.25 -1.30
C ILE A 124 -14.00 15.06 -0.65
N TRP A 125 -13.24 14.08 -0.14
CA TRP A 125 -13.77 12.90 0.53
C TRP A 125 -14.04 13.13 2.03
N THR A 126 -13.51 14.20 2.61
CA THR A 126 -13.69 14.54 4.04
C THR A 126 -14.92 15.42 4.26
N THR A 127 -15.39 16.15 3.24
CA THR A 127 -16.56 17.04 3.35
C THR A 127 -17.86 16.23 3.31
N SER A 128 -18.32 15.79 4.50
CA SER A 128 -19.56 15.06 4.71
C SER A 128 -20.78 15.97 4.71
N GLN A 129 -21.25 16.38 3.54
CA GLN A 129 -22.53 17.11 3.45
C GLN A 129 -23.23 16.91 2.10
N THR A 130 -23.52 15.66 1.72
CA THR A 130 -24.67 15.44 0.82
C THR A 130 -25.54 14.32 1.37
N ALA A 131 -26.63 14.71 2.04
CA ALA A 131 -27.79 13.87 2.23
C ALA A 131 -28.42 13.62 0.84
N ARG A 132 -27.87 12.66 0.08
CA ARG A 132 -28.48 12.16 -1.16
C ARG A 132 -28.44 10.65 -1.16
N THR A 133 -29.61 10.11 -1.46
CA THR A 133 -30.07 8.74 -1.39
C THR A 133 -29.15 7.68 -2.01
N GLU A 134 -29.01 6.60 -1.24
CA GLU A 134 -29.09 5.17 -1.61
C GLU A 134 -27.86 4.44 -2.22
N ASP A 135 -27.30 3.59 -1.34
CA ASP A 135 -26.71 2.25 -1.52
C ASP A 135 -25.53 2.00 -2.46
N GLU A 136 -25.46 2.56 -3.68
CA GLU A 136 -24.40 2.19 -4.63
C GLU A 136 -23.00 2.70 -4.24
N LYS A 137 -22.93 3.81 -3.48
CA LYS A 137 -21.65 4.40 -3.04
C LYS A 137 -21.09 3.76 -1.78
N ASP A 138 -21.91 2.98 -1.07
CA ASP A 138 -21.49 2.30 0.15
C ASP A 138 -20.65 1.05 -0.15
N ASP A 139 -20.79 0.43 -1.33
CA ASP A 139 -20.11 -0.82 -1.65
C ASP A 139 -18.59 -0.72 -1.57
N ILE A 140 -18.03 0.43 -1.96
CA ILE A 140 -16.59 0.70 -1.83
C ILE A 140 -16.21 0.68 -0.35
N ILE A 141 -16.94 1.41 0.50
CA ILE A 141 -16.67 1.50 1.95
C ILE A 141 -16.89 0.14 2.63
N ARG A 142 -17.97 -0.58 2.27
CA ARG A 142 -18.28 -1.93 2.78
C ARG A 142 -17.18 -2.93 2.38
N SER A 143 -16.67 -2.85 1.16
CA SER A 143 -15.59 -3.72 0.69
C SER A 143 -14.28 -3.47 1.44
N GLU A 144 -13.94 -2.20 1.70
CA GLU A 144 -12.75 -1.84 2.47
C GLU A 144 -12.91 -2.22 3.94
N TRP A 145 -14.09 -1.99 4.53
CA TRP A 145 -14.40 -2.46 5.87
C TRP A 145 -14.24 -3.98 5.99
N ALA A 146 -14.75 -4.74 5.03
CA ALA A 146 -14.60 -6.20 4.99
C ALA A 146 -13.12 -6.63 4.87
N LYS A 147 -12.31 -5.92 4.07
CA LYS A 147 -10.85 -6.16 3.98
C LYS A 147 -10.15 -5.86 5.31
N SER A 148 -10.44 -4.73 5.94
CA SER A 148 -9.87 -4.37 7.24
C SER A 148 -10.25 -5.38 8.32
N GLN A 149 -11.51 -5.82 8.35
CA GLN A 149 -11.97 -6.87 9.26
C GLN A 149 -11.27 -8.22 9.00
N ALA A 150 -11.14 -8.64 7.75
CA ALA A 150 -10.42 -9.86 7.41
C ALA A 150 -8.93 -9.81 7.80
N CYS A 151 -8.29 -8.65 7.62
CA CYS A 151 -6.92 -8.41 8.07
C CYS A 151 -6.80 -8.49 9.61
N ALA A 152 -7.75 -7.88 10.33
CA ALA A 152 -7.80 -7.94 11.79
C ALA A 152 -8.06 -9.36 12.32
N ALA A 153 -8.91 -10.14 11.65
CA ALA A 153 -9.15 -11.54 12.00
C ALA A 153 -7.89 -12.39 11.77
N ARG A 154 -7.22 -12.24 10.63
CA ARG A 154 -5.98 -12.97 10.32
C ARG A 154 -4.86 -12.63 11.29
N SER A 155 -4.66 -11.35 11.61
CA SER A 155 -3.61 -10.95 12.56
C SER A 155 -3.85 -11.53 13.95
N ARG A 156 -5.12 -11.66 14.37
CA ARG A 156 -5.48 -12.36 15.61
C ARG A 156 -5.11 -13.85 15.58
N GLU A 157 -5.36 -14.54 14.47
CA GLU A 157 -4.94 -15.93 14.27
C GLU A 157 -3.42 -16.07 14.29
N GLU A 158 -2.70 -15.20 13.59
CA GLU A 158 -1.24 -15.17 13.56
C GLU A 158 -0.64 -14.96 14.96
N VAL A 159 -1.21 -14.08 15.77
CA VAL A 159 -0.79 -13.88 17.18
C VAL A 159 -1.02 -15.14 18.02
N MET A 160 -2.12 -15.87 17.79
CA MET A 160 -2.37 -17.14 18.47
C MET A 160 -1.38 -18.22 18.05
N LEU A 161 -1.11 -18.34 16.75
CA LEU A 161 -0.12 -19.27 16.19
C LEU A 161 1.29 -18.94 16.70
N LEU A 162 1.68 -17.66 16.73
CA LEU A 162 2.99 -17.23 17.23
C LEU A 162 3.19 -17.62 18.70
N LYS A 163 2.18 -17.40 19.55
CA LYS A 163 2.24 -17.83 20.96
C LYS A 163 2.43 -19.34 21.09
N GLU A 164 1.80 -20.12 20.22
CA GLU A 164 1.93 -21.57 20.23
C GLU A 164 3.29 -22.03 19.71
N GLU A 165 3.80 -21.41 18.65
CA GLU A 165 5.16 -21.65 18.16
C GLU A 165 6.21 -21.30 19.22
N MET A 166 6.04 -20.21 19.97
CA MET A 166 6.94 -19.89 21.10
C MET A 166 6.97 -21.00 22.15
N ARG A 167 5.82 -21.61 22.49
CA ARG A 167 5.78 -22.75 23.41
C ARG A 167 6.46 -23.99 22.83
N ARG A 168 6.21 -24.27 21.54
CA ARG A 168 6.81 -25.42 20.84
C ARG A 168 8.32 -25.30 20.74
N VAL A 169 8.84 -24.11 20.45
CA VAL A 169 10.29 -23.85 20.39
C VAL A 169 10.94 -24.14 21.75
N LEU A 170 10.35 -23.72 22.86
CA LEU A 170 10.87 -24.03 24.20
C LEU A 170 10.91 -25.55 24.44
N LYS A 171 9.81 -26.26 24.15
CA LYS A 171 9.76 -27.72 24.30
C LYS A 171 10.73 -28.46 23.38
N TYR A 172 10.89 -27.97 22.15
CA TYR A 172 11.85 -28.50 21.21
C TYR A 172 13.28 -28.28 21.70
N LEU A 173 13.60 -27.12 22.26
CA LEU A 173 14.93 -26.84 22.81
C LEU A 173 15.23 -27.69 24.04
N GLU A 174 14.27 -27.91 24.94
CA GLU A 174 14.39 -28.86 26.05
C GLU A 174 14.72 -30.26 25.53
N TRP A 175 13.89 -30.79 24.62
CA TRP A 175 14.08 -32.10 24.00
C TRP A 175 15.43 -32.21 23.27
N ASN A 176 15.80 -31.19 22.49
CA ASN A 176 17.07 -31.14 21.77
C ASN A 176 18.24 -31.17 22.75
N SER A 177 18.14 -30.46 23.88
CA SER A 177 19.17 -30.47 24.92
C SER A 177 19.37 -31.86 25.53
N ASP A 178 18.28 -32.59 25.81
CA ASP A 178 18.34 -33.95 26.35
C ASP A 178 18.83 -34.95 25.32
N TRP A 179 18.45 -34.77 24.06
CA TRP A 179 18.97 -35.54 22.94
C TRP A 179 20.50 -35.37 22.81
N TRP A 180 21.01 -34.14 22.86
CA TRP A 180 22.45 -33.88 22.84
C TRP A 180 23.18 -34.49 24.05
N LYS A 181 22.61 -34.41 25.26
CA LYS A 181 23.18 -35.06 26.46
C LYS A 181 23.28 -36.57 26.29
N LYS A 182 22.20 -37.21 25.81
CA LYS A 182 22.15 -38.65 25.55
C LYS A 182 23.16 -39.07 24.47
N CYS A 183 23.30 -38.29 23.40
CA CYS A 183 24.34 -38.53 22.40
C CYS A 183 25.76 -38.38 22.96
N GLY A 184 25.97 -37.47 23.90
CA GLY A 184 27.24 -37.33 24.64
C GLY A 184 27.56 -38.55 25.50
N GLU A 185 26.56 -39.08 26.24
CA GLU A 185 26.69 -40.30 27.04
C GLU A 185 26.97 -41.54 26.19
N MET A 186 26.33 -41.67 25.03
CA MET A 186 26.62 -42.78 24.10
C MET A 186 28.06 -42.73 23.58
N ARG A 187 28.60 -41.54 23.29
CA ARG A 187 30.00 -41.39 22.87
C ARG A 187 31.00 -41.64 24.00
N SER A 188 30.70 -41.28 25.24
CA SER A 188 31.61 -41.57 26.38
C SER A 188 31.65 -43.07 26.70
N VAL A 189 30.55 -43.79 26.51
CA VAL A 189 30.48 -45.26 26.65
C VAL A 189 31.30 -45.98 25.56
N GLU A 190 31.27 -45.51 24.31
CA GLU A 190 32.14 -46.05 23.25
C GLU A 190 33.63 -45.80 23.55
N VAL A 191 34.01 -44.62 24.02
CA VAL A 191 35.42 -44.32 24.38
C VAL A 191 35.89 -45.16 25.57
N ALA A 192 35.03 -45.39 26.57
CA ALA A 192 35.32 -46.27 27.70
C ALA A 192 35.41 -47.75 27.28
N SER A 193 34.55 -48.21 26.38
CA SER A 193 34.58 -49.58 25.83
C SER A 193 35.78 -49.83 24.92
N VAL A 194 36.18 -48.85 24.12
CA VAL A 194 37.41 -48.92 23.32
C VAL A 194 38.61 -48.94 24.27
N SER A 195 38.71 -48.01 25.23
CA SER A 195 39.79 -47.99 26.23
C SER A 195 39.92 -49.33 26.99
N ALA A 196 38.81 -49.93 27.42
CA ALA A 196 38.82 -51.24 28.09
C ALA A 196 39.28 -52.39 27.18
N ALA A 197 39.08 -52.30 25.87
CA ALA A 197 39.54 -53.28 24.89
C ALA A 197 41.05 -53.16 24.56
N TRP A 198 41.72 -52.07 24.92
CA TRP A 198 43.17 -51.88 24.79
C TRP A 198 43.96 -52.19 26.08
N VAL A 199 43.28 -52.56 27.17
CA VAL A 199 43.88 -52.84 28.49
C VAL A 199 43.84 -54.34 28.86
N ASN A 200 43.28 -55.20 28.00
CA ASN A 200 43.44 -56.66 28.04
C ASN A 200 44.36 -57.12 26.91
#